data_AF-A0A9L0INU4-F1
#
_entry.id   AF-A0A9L0INU4-F1
#
_cell.length_a   1.000
_cell.length_b   1.000
_cell.length_c   1.000
_cell.angle_alpha   90.00
_cell.angle_beta   90.00
_cell.angle_gamma   90.00
#
_symmetry.space_group_name_H-M   'P 1'
#
loop_
_entity.id
_entity.type
_entity.pdbx_description
1 polymer ?
#
loop_
_entity_poly.entity_id
_entity_poly.type
_entity_poly.pdbx_seq_one_letter_code
_entity_poly.pdbx_strand_id
1 'polypeptide(L)'
;METWSVDQVCSWLVEKNLGELVHRFQEEEISGAALLALNDRMIQQLVKKIGHQAVLMDLIKKYKQENQGPKSLGSPRETTLVTQAEAAPEDEQSSGPDNRGQQTPSFYPAKTLDNGLIDQRVLKQRRNVKHVVARNKALQWTKSYVLPEFPYDIKCMLAEEKCPDHSVRIRIIEFLQVDMTKYLEGSLYPTSQQYNDVVNALLQAHPFLDEDGCGFFLWKRALKDRFKYVRRPIEDDEQVMRNKCKFGHRRGQTRKSLADIRLDEIKIVQIKLSV
;
A
#
# COMPACT_ATOMS: atom_id res chain seq x y z
N MET A 1 -30.97 -12.70 11.82
CA MET A 1 -30.83 -13.12 10.41
C MET A 1 -30.96 -14.63 10.24
N GLU A 2 -30.65 -15.44 11.25
CA GLU A 2 -30.70 -16.91 11.16
C GLU A 2 -32.11 -17.49 10.91
N THR A 3 -33.17 -16.84 11.39
CA THR A 3 -34.56 -17.26 11.20
C THR A 3 -35.25 -16.66 9.97
N TRP A 4 -34.51 -16.01 9.07
CA TRP A 4 -35.12 -15.33 7.92
C TRP A 4 -35.53 -16.30 6.82
N SER A 5 -36.73 -16.08 6.28
CA SER A 5 -37.22 -16.70 5.04
C SER A 5 -36.48 -16.18 3.81
N VAL A 6 -36.63 -16.87 2.68
CA VAL A 6 -36.03 -16.48 1.38
C VAL A 6 -36.49 -15.08 0.96
N ASP A 7 -37.78 -14.75 1.12
CA ASP A 7 -38.32 -13.44 0.76
C ASP A 7 -37.74 -12.28 1.60
N GLN A 8 -37.45 -12.56 2.87
CA GLN A 8 -36.78 -11.60 3.77
C GLN A 8 -35.32 -11.39 3.36
N VAL A 9 -34.62 -12.44 2.93
CA VAL A 9 -33.26 -12.33 2.37
C VAL A 9 -33.26 -11.54 1.06
N CYS A 10 -34.22 -11.79 0.17
CA CYS A 10 -34.38 -11.06 -1.09
C CYS A 10 -34.65 -9.57 -0.85
N SER A 11 -35.55 -9.24 0.08
CA SER A 11 -35.84 -7.85 0.46
C SER A 11 -34.60 -7.14 1.02
N TRP A 12 -33.82 -7.84 1.84
CA TRP A 12 -32.56 -7.32 2.38
C TRP A 12 -31.50 -7.08 1.30
N LEU A 13 -31.39 -7.95 0.29
CA LEU A 13 -30.48 -7.74 -0.84
C LEU A 13 -30.83 -6.48 -1.62
N VAL A 14 -32.13 -6.19 -1.83
CA VAL A 14 -32.57 -4.95 -2.47
C VAL A 14 -32.16 -3.74 -1.63
N GLU A 15 -32.39 -3.77 -0.31
CA GLU A 15 -32.01 -2.70 0.62
C GLU A 15 -30.49 -2.42 0.62
N LYS A 16 -29.68 -3.47 0.48
CA LYS A 16 -28.20 -3.35 0.45
C LYS A 16 -27.62 -3.08 -0.95
N ASN A 17 -28.44 -2.65 -1.91
CA ASN A 17 -28.05 -2.38 -3.31
C ASN A 17 -27.48 -3.61 -4.04
N LEU A 18 -27.88 -4.81 -3.63
CA LEU A 18 -27.55 -6.09 -4.26
C LEU A 18 -28.78 -6.70 -4.96
N GLY A 19 -29.73 -5.86 -5.40
CA GLY A 19 -30.99 -6.28 -6.02
C GLY A 19 -30.83 -7.18 -7.26
N GLU A 20 -29.72 -7.03 -7.99
CA GLU A 20 -29.40 -7.91 -9.13
C GLU A 20 -29.16 -9.38 -8.72
N LEU A 21 -28.92 -9.66 -7.44
CA LEU A 21 -28.71 -11.02 -6.93
C LEU A 21 -30.01 -11.71 -6.52
N VAL A 22 -31.13 -10.98 -6.42
CA VAL A 22 -32.42 -11.49 -5.90
C VAL A 22 -32.88 -12.72 -6.66
N HIS A 23 -32.87 -12.67 -8.00
CA HIS A 23 -33.29 -13.80 -8.84
C HIS A 23 -32.50 -15.08 -8.53
N ARG A 24 -31.18 -14.94 -8.37
CA ARG A 24 -30.27 -16.08 -8.13
C ARG A 24 -30.43 -16.65 -6.71
N PHE A 25 -30.70 -15.80 -5.73
CA PHE A 25 -30.92 -16.22 -4.35
C PHE A 25 -32.30 -16.85 -4.16
N GLN A 26 -33.28 -16.45 -4.98
CA GLN A 26 -34.60 -17.06 -5.03
C GLN A 26 -34.57 -18.42 -5.73
N GLU A 27 -33.86 -18.55 -6.85
CA GLU A 27 -33.65 -19.83 -7.56
C GLU A 27 -32.97 -20.90 -6.69
N GLU A 28 -31.97 -20.48 -5.91
CA GLU A 28 -31.19 -21.38 -5.03
C GLU A 28 -31.80 -21.50 -3.61
N GLU A 29 -33.01 -20.98 -3.40
CA GLU A 29 -33.78 -21.03 -2.15
C GLU A 29 -32.96 -20.63 -0.90
N ILE A 30 -32.18 -19.55 -1.00
CA ILE A 30 -31.22 -19.18 0.06
C ILE A 30 -31.94 -18.50 1.22
N SER A 31 -32.20 -19.28 2.26
CA SER A 31 -32.71 -18.81 3.56
C SER A 31 -31.65 -18.06 4.37
N GLY A 32 -32.06 -17.37 5.44
CA GLY A 32 -31.16 -16.61 6.31
C GLY A 32 -30.08 -17.47 6.98
N ALA A 33 -30.40 -18.71 7.36
CA ALA A 33 -29.44 -19.67 7.87
C ALA A 33 -28.41 -20.06 6.80
N ALA A 34 -28.86 -20.35 5.58
CA ALA A 34 -28.00 -20.69 4.45
C ALA A 34 -27.08 -19.52 4.07
N LEU A 35 -27.62 -18.30 4.04
CA LEU A 35 -26.87 -17.06 3.80
C LEU A 35 -25.71 -16.89 4.77
N LEU A 36 -25.94 -17.12 6.07
CA LEU A 36 -24.91 -17.05 7.09
C LEU A 36 -23.90 -18.21 6.99
N ALA A 37 -24.29 -19.36 6.44
CA ALA A 37 -23.41 -20.51 6.24
C ALA A 37 -22.56 -20.44 4.96
N LEU A 38 -22.80 -19.46 4.08
CA LEU A 38 -22.04 -19.31 2.85
C LEU A 38 -20.54 -19.09 3.12
N ASN A 39 -19.73 -19.92 2.48
CA ASN A 39 -18.27 -19.80 2.46
C ASN A 39 -17.80 -19.08 1.20
N ASP A 40 -16.55 -18.61 1.21
CA ASP A 40 -15.95 -17.82 0.12
C ASP A 40 -16.12 -18.48 -1.26
N ARG A 41 -15.88 -19.79 -1.38
CA ARG A 41 -16.06 -20.54 -2.64
C ARG A 41 -17.51 -20.58 -3.13
N MET A 42 -18.48 -20.69 -2.21
CA MET A 42 -19.91 -20.72 -2.57
C MET A 42 -20.37 -19.35 -3.07
N ILE A 43 -19.89 -18.28 -2.45
CA ILE A 43 -20.18 -16.91 -2.88
C ILE A 43 -19.57 -16.62 -4.26
N GLN A 44 -18.38 -17.14 -4.54
CA GLN A 44 -17.78 -17.03 -5.87
C GLN A 44 -18.60 -17.74 -6.96
N GLN A 45 -19.24 -18.87 -6.65
CA GLN A 45 -20.09 -19.61 -7.59
C GLN A 45 -21.45 -18.93 -7.79
N LEU A 46 -22.05 -18.45 -6.71
CA LEU A 46 -23.37 -17.83 -6.71
C LEU A 46 -23.37 -16.44 -7.36
N VAL A 47 -22.35 -15.63 -7.03
CA VAL A 47 -22.24 -14.23 -7.45
C VAL A 47 -21.08 -14.08 -8.43
N LYS A 48 -21.36 -13.79 -9.70
CA LYS A 48 -20.31 -13.65 -10.74
C LYS A 48 -19.50 -12.34 -10.64
N LYS A 49 -20.10 -11.28 -10.09
CA LYS A 49 -19.48 -9.95 -10.01
C LYS A 49 -18.60 -9.86 -8.76
N ILE A 50 -17.28 -9.71 -8.94
CA ILE A 50 -16.28 -9.61 -7.84
C ILE A 50 -16.62 -8.48 -6.84
N GLY A 51 -17.13 -7.34 -7.32
CA GLY A 51 -17.55 -6.25 -6.44
C GLY A 51 -18.72 -6.63 -5.52
N HIS A 52 -19.72 -7.35 -6.05
CA HIS A 52 -20.86 -7.81 -5.26
C HIS A 52 -20.47 -8.93 -4.30
N GLN A 53 -19.52 -9.81 -4.67
CA GLN A 53 -18.96 -10.82 -3.77
C GLN A 53 -18.35 -10.17 -2.52
N ALA A 54 -17.50 -9.16 -2.71
CA ALA A 54 -16.84 -8.47 -1.60
C ALA A 54 -17.83 -7.75 -0.68
N VAL A 55 -18.82 -7.06 -1.24
CA VAL A 55 -19.87 -6.37 -0.47
C VAL A 55 -20.72 -7.37 0.31
N LEU A 56 -21.16 -8.47 -0.33
CA LEU A 56 -21.95 -9.50 0.33
C LEU A 56 -21.17 -10.18 1.47
N MET A 57 -19.90 -10.51 1.25
CA MET A 57 -19.00 -11.07 2.27
C MET A 57 -18.85 -10.14 3.47
N ASP A 58 -18.64 -8.84 3.24
CA ASP A 58 -18.51 -7.85 4.31
C ASP A 58 -19.81 -7.72 5.12
N LEU A 59 -20.96 -7.72 4.44
CA LEU A 59 -22.28 -7.67 5.08
C LEU A 59 -22.52 -8.91 5.96
N ILE A 60 -22.29 -10.12 5.44
CA ILE A 60 -22.43 -11.37 6.21
C ILE A 60 -21.49 -11.36 7.42
N LYS A 61 -20.25 -10.90 7.24
CA LYS A 61 -19.26 -10.81 8.32
C LYS A 61 -19.69 -9.81 9.42
N LYS A 62 -20.20 -8.63 9.04
CA LYS A 62 -20.73 -7.64 9.97
C LYS A 62 -21.89 -8.19 10.79
N TYR A 63 -22.84 -8.87 10.14
CA TYR A 63 -23.95 -9.52 10.83
C TYR A 63 -23.48 -10.63 11.79
N LYS A 64 -22.46 -11.42 11.43
CA LYS A 64 -21.88 -12.42 12.35
C LYS A 64 -21.21 -11.78 13.56
N GLN A 65 -20.53 -10.65 13.37
CA GLN A 65 -19.87 -9.92 14.46
C GLN A 65 -20.85 -9.25 15.42
N GLU A 66 -21.92 -8.67 14.88
CA GLU A 66 -22.98 -8.01 15.66
C GLU A 66 -23.76 -9.00 16.53
N ASN A 67 -23.98 -10.24 16.03
CA ASN A 67 -24.69 -11.29 16.77
C ASN A 67 -23.79 -12.10 17.75
N GLN A 68 -22.46 -11.91 17.74
CA GLN A 68 -21.56 -12.64 18.65
C GLN A 68 -21.23 -11.91 19.96
N GLY A 69 -21.64 -10.64 20.13
CA GLY A 69 -21.38 -9.84 21.33
C GLY A 69 -19.89 -9.66 21.67
N PRO A 70 -19.51 -8.67 22.50
CA PRO A 70 -18.13 -8.50 22.91
C PRO A 70 -17.76 -9.63 23.89
N LYS A 71 -17.16 -10.71 23.40
CA LYS A 71 -16.44 -11.65 24.28
C LYS A 71 -15.19 -10.97 24.81
N SER A 72 -15.39 -10.42 26.00
CA SER A 72 -14.47 -10.12 27.10
C SER A 72 -13.00 -10.53 26.91
N LEU A 73 -12.16 -9.55 27.24
CA LEU A 73 -10.71 -9.51 27.30
C LEU A 73 -10.12 -10.63 28.18
N GLY A 74 -9.41 -11.58 27.56
CA GLY A 74 -8.54 -12.53 28.27
C GLY A 74 -7.08 -12.08 28.23
N SER A 75 -6.68 -11.25 29.19
CA SER A 75 -5.28 -10.94 29.49
C SER A 75 -4.66 -12.06 30.32
N PRO A 76 -3.48 -12.60 29.95
CA PRO A 76 -2.64 -13.33 30.88
C PRO A 76 -1.53 -12.40 31.38
N ARG A 77 -1.58 -12.03 32.67
CA ARG A 77 -0.40 -11.55 33.39
C ARG A 77 -0.12 -12.44 34.59
N GLU A 78 1.15 -12.82 34.63
CA GLU A 78 2.06 -12.97 35.77
C GLU A 78 1.70 -13.96 36.87
N THR A 79 2.63 -14.89 37.13
CA THR A 79 3.36 -15.01 38.41
C THR A 79 4.54 -15.99 38.23
N THR A 80 5.82 -15.54 38.32
CA THR A 80 6.78 -15.70 39.46
C THR A 80 7.64 -16.98 39.40
N LEU A 81 8.91 -17.12 39.85
CA LEU A 81 9.85 -16.40 40.74
C LEU A 81 11.28 -17.02 40.56
N VAL A 82 12.34 -16.24 40.86
CA VAL A 82 13.58 -16.61 41.67
C VAL A 82 14.60 -17.54 40.97
N THR A 83 15.94 -17.37 41.02
CA THR A 83 16.87 -17.02 42.11
C THR A 83 18.23 -16.53 41.57
N GLN A 84 18.91 -15.73 42.41
CA GLN A 84 20.32 -15.30 42.43
C GLN A 84 21.38 -16.40 42.19
N ALA A 85 22.58 -15.97 41.74
CA ALA A 85 23.83 -16.29 42.45
C ALA A 85 25.00 -15.38 41.99
N GLU A 86 25.72 -14.94 43.01
CA GLU A 86 26.87 -14.03 43.12
C GLU A 86 28.20 -14.77 42.85
N ALA A 87 29.24 -14.10 42.36
CA ALA A 87 30.65 -14.24 42.77
C ALA A 87 31.61 -13.44 41.87
N ALA A 88 32.17 -12.37 42.43
CA ALA A 88 33.53 -11.88 42.16
C ALA A 88 34.46 -12.48 43.28
N PRO A 89 35.78 -12.17 43.45
CA PRO A 89 36.56 -11.07 42.86
C PRO A 89 38.09 -11.34 42.64
N GLU A 90 38.82 -10.26 42.25
CA GLU A 90 40.28 -9.96 42.43
C GLU A 90 41.31 -10.76 41.58
N ASP A 91 42.46 -10.26 41.09
CA ASP A 91 43.21 -9.04 41.38
C ASP A 91 44.36 -8.80 40.35
N GLU A 92 44.90 -7.56 40.34
CA GLU A 92 46.28 -7.12 40.01
C GLU A 92 46.93 -7.39 38.62
N GLN A 93 47.76 -6.54 37.97
CA GLN A 93 48.23 -5.15 38.11
C GLN A 93 49.14 -4.83 36.88
N SER A 94 49.23 -3.54 36.50
CA SER A 94 50.41 -2.84 35.91
C SER A 94 50.89 -3.24 34.49
N SER A 95 51.31 -2.37 33.55
CA SER A 95 51.97 -1.05 33.61
C SER A 95 51.81 -0.28 32.28
N GLY A 96 51.70 1.05 32.33
CA GLY A 96 52.05 1.99 31.22
C GLY A 96 53.54 2.40 31.31
N PRO A 97 54.07 3.47 30.64
CA PRO A 97 53.44 4.65 30.00
C PRO A 97 53.93 4.88 28.52
N ASP A 98 53.50 5.86 27.70
CA ASP A 98 53.85 7.29 27.78
C ASP A 98 53.13 8.19 26.73
N ASN A 99 52.50 9.25 27.25
CA ASN A 99 52.46 10.67 26.87
C ASN A 99 52.27 11.24 25.42
N ARG A 100 51.26 12.15 25.35
CA ARG A 100 51.17 13.53 24.77
C ARG A 100 49.93 13.69 23.88
N GLY A 101 49.05 14.69 24.00
CA GLY A 101 48.92 15.87 24.85
C GLY A 101 47.76 16.74 24.30
N GLN A 102 46.94 17.31 25.21
CA GLN A 102 46.51 18.73 25.25
C GLN A 102 45.89 19.35 23.96
N GLN A 103 44.70 19.96 23.89
CA GLN A 103 43.96 20.85 24.81
C GLN A 103 42.51 21.07 24.28
N THR A 104 41.57 21.30 25.19
CA THR A 104 40.34 22.10 25.01
C THR A 104 40.51 23.45 25.72
N PRO A 105 39.78 24.53 25.34
CA PRO A 105 38.71 25.06 26.23
C PRO A 105 37.56 25.73 25.39
N SER A 106 36.34 26.09 25.82
CA SER A 106 35.83 26.65 27.09
C SER A 106 34.28 26.83 27.06
N PHE A 107 33.61 26.38 28.13
CA PHE A 107 32.46 26.91 28.93
C PHE A 107 31.33 27.87 28.38
N TYR A 108 30.11 27.29 28.21
CA TYR A 108 28.71 27.62 28.69
C TYR A 108 27.96 28.99 28.45
N PRO A 109 26.62 29.10 28.76
CA PRO A 109 25.45 28.23 28.51
C PRO A 109 24.16 29.00 28.07
N ALA A 110 23.11 28.32 27.56
CA ALA A 110 21.73 28.85 27.59
C ALA A 110 20.66 27.77 27.79
N LYS A 111 20.23 27.67 29.06
CA LYS A 111 18.90 27.33 29.61
C LYS A 111 18.00 26.36 28.84
N THR A 112 17.88 25.18 29.45
CA THR A 112 16.74 24.26 29.42
C THR A 112 15.40 24.95 29.66
N LEU A 113 14.40 24.58 28.86
CA LEU A 113 13.01 24.58 29.28
C LEU A 113 12.46 23.16 29.12
N ASP A 114 12.16 22.60 30.27
CA ASP A 114 11.53 21.33 30.56
C ASP A 114 10.09 21.31 30.06
N ASN A 115 9.66 20.18 29.50
CA ASN A 115 8.46 19.46 29.92
C ASN A 115 8.02 18.44 28.86
N GLY A 116 7.98 17.16 29.27
CA GLY A 116 7.04 16.20 28.71
C GLY A 116 7.64 14.88 28.26
N LEU A 117 7.87 13.99 29.24
CA LEU A 117 8.09 12.56 29.08
C LEU A 117 7.15 11.94 28.02
N ILE A 118 7.69 11.59 26.86
CA ILE A 118 6.99 10.72 25.91
C ILE A 118 7.24 9.28 26.35
N ASP A 119 6.16 8.63 26.80
CA ASP A 119 6.12 7.27 27.29
C ASP A 119 6.64 6.27 26.22
N GLN A 120 7.78 5.61 26.49
CA GLN A 120 8.49 4.75 25.55
C GLN A 120 7.81 3.38 25.29
N ARG A 121 6.58 3.17 25.77
CA ARG A 121 5.87 1.88 25.62
C ARG A 121 4.79 1.82 24.54
N VAL A 122 4.72 2.79 23.62
CA VAL A 122 3.86 2.72 22.41
C VAL A 122 4.64 2.94 21.12
N LEU A 123 5.85 2.37 21.02
CA LEU A 123 6.58 2.26 19.75
C LEU A 123 6.83 0.80 19.35
N LYS A 124 5.80 -0.05 19.50
CA LYS A 124 5.78 -1.33 18.78
C LYS A 124 4.97 -1.18 17.49
N GLN A 125 5.67 -1.45 16.39
CA GLN A 125 5.10 -1.85 15.11
C GLN A 125 4.46 -0.78 14.20
N ARG A 126 5.02 0.43 14.12
CA ARG A 126 5.03 1.14 12.82
C ARG A 126 6.41 1.00 12.21
N ARG A 127 6.62 -0.08 11.45
CA ARG A 127 7.57 -0.06 10.32
C ARG A 127 7.03 0.94 9.30
N ASN A 128 7.07 2.23 9.65
CA ASN A 128 7.39 3.24 8.67
C ASN A 128 8.78 2.84 8.18
N VAL A 129 8.81 2.07 7.09
CA VAL A 129 9.90 2.21 6.13
C VAL A 129 9.86 3.69 5.82
N LYS A 130 10.68 4.42 6.58
CA LYS A 130 10.94 5.84 6.37
C LYS A 130 11.13 5.94 4.88
N HIS A 131 10.30 6.76 4.26
CA HIS A 131 10.47 7.21 2.90
C HIS A 131 11.90 7.74 2.82
N VAL A 132 12.85 6.86 2.52
CA VAL A 132 14.21 7.24 2.13
C VAL A 132 14.00 7.69 0.69
N VAL A 133 13.41 8.88 0.57
CA VAL A 133 13.62 9.72 -0.62
C VAL A 133 15.05 10.19 -0.47
N ALA A 134 15.99 9.27 -0.71
CA ALA A 134 17.31 9.65 -1.12
C ALA A 134 17.08 10.51 -2.37
N ARG A 135 17.41 11.79 -2.25
CA ARG A 135 17.41 12.78 -3.32
C ARG A 135 18.52 12.34 -4.29
N ASN A 136 18.27 11.26 -5.02
CA ASN A 136 19.15 10.73 -6.04
C ASN A 136 19.20 11.80 -7.13
N LYS A 137 20.39 12.33 -7.40
CA LYS A 137 20.62 13.16 -8.58
C LYS A 137 20.13 12.35 -9.77
N ALA A 138 19.12 12.84 -10.48
CA ALA A 138 18.58 12.11 -11.62
C ALA A 138 19.71 11.89 -12.64
N LEU A 139 19.86 10.63 -13.06
CA LEU A 139 20.75 10.33 -14.16
C LEU A 139 20.18 10.96 -15.42
N GLN A 140 21.05 11.48 -16.29
CA GLN A 140 20.63 12.03 -17.57
C GLN A 140 20.14 10.87 -18.46
N TRP A 141 18.94 11.02 -19.06
CA TRP A 141 18.43 10.07 -20.04
C TRP A 141 19.28 10.18 -21.32
N THR A 142 20.22 9.26 -21.51
CA THR A 142 20.99 9.16 -22.75
C THR A 142 20.08 8.72 -23.89
N LYS A 143 20.40 9.10 -25.14
CA LYS A 143 19.63 8.71 -26.34
C LYS A 143 19.48 7.20 -26.50
N SER A 144 20.35 6.42 -25.85
CA SER A 144 20.28 4.96 -25.77
C SER A 144 20.05 4.58 -24.31
N TYR A 145 18.89 4.00 -24.03
CA TYR A 145 18.58 3.42 -22.72
C TYR A 145 19.37 2.12 -22.54
N VAL A 146 19.94 1.91 -21.36
CA VAL A 146 20.66 0.68 -21.00
C VAL A 146 19.79 -0.10 -20.03
N LEU A 147 19.59 -1.39 -20.32
CA LEU A 147 18.77 -2.25 -19.46
C LEU A 147 19.38 -2.36 -18.06
N PRO A 148 18.55 -2.38 -17.00
CA PRO A 148 19.01 -2.63 -15.65
C PRO A 148 19.53 -4.05 -15.52
N GLU A 149 20.37 -4.25 -14.50
CA GLU A 149 20.77 -5.59 -14.14
C GLU A 149 19.60 -6.35 -13.51
N PHE A 150 19.09 -7.35 -14.22
CA PHE A 150 18.00 -8.19 -13.73
C PHE A 150 18.47 -9.16 -12.63
N PRO A 151 17.57 -9.59 -11.72
CA PRO A 151 17.81 -10.70 -10.80
C PRO A 151 18.29 -11.96 -11.51
N TYR A 152 19.06 -12.78 -10.80
CA TYR A 152 19.70 -13.97 -11.36
C TYR A 152 18.72 -14.95 -12.02
N ASP A 153 17.57 -15.19 -11.42
CA ASP A 153 16.55 -16.09 -11.96
C ASP A 153 15.94 -15.56 -13.27
N ILE A 154 15.70 -14.25 -13.35
CA ILE A 154 15.27 -13.60 -14.60
C ILE A 154 16.38 -13.66 -15.65
N LYS A 155 17.63 -13.39 -15.27
CA LYS A 155 18.79 -13.51 -16.18
C LYS A 155 18.94 -14.92 -16.73
N CYS A 156 18.82 -15.95 -15.90
CA CYS A 156 18.89 -17.34 -16.35
C CYS A 156 17.79 -17.64 -17.36
N MET A 157 16.55 -17.26 -17.05
CA MET A 157 15.43 -17.46 -17.97
C MET A 157 15.62 -16.71 -19.30
N LEU A 158 16.10 -15.46 -19.25
CA LEU A 158 16.39 -14.67 -20.46
C LEU A 158 17.53 -15.29 -21.29
N ALA A 159 18.53 -15.88 -20.64
CA ALA A 159 19.64 -16.58 -21.31
C ALA A 159 19.22 -17.93 -21.90
N GLU A 160 18.22 -18.59 -21.31
CA GLU A 160 17.62 -19.82 -21.83
C GLU A 160 16.59 -19.57 -22.95
N GLU A 161 16.33 -18.31 -23.31
CA GLU A 161 15.36 -17.88 -24.33
C GLU A 161 13.94 -18.47 -24.14
N LYS A 162 13.57 -18.75 -22.88
CA LYS A 162 12.25 -19.28 -22.55
C LYS A 162 11.21 -18.17 -22.52
N CYS A 163 10.06 -18.42 -23.15
CA CYS A 163 8.93 -17.49 -23.10
C CYS A 163 8.51 -17.22 -21.64
N PRO A 164 8.51 -15.95 -21.18
CA PRO A 164 8.26 -15.63 -19.79
C PRO A 164 6.80 -15.86 -19.43
N ASP A 165 6.58 -16.58 -18.33
CA ASP A 165 5.25 -16.73 -17.76
C ASP A 165 4.69 -15.38 -17.26
N HIS A 166 3.45 -15.39 -16.77
CA HIS A 166 2.82 -14.16 -16.29
C HIS A 166 3.57 -13.51 -15.11
N SER A 167 4.11 -14.31 -14.20
CA SER A 167 4.83 -13.84 -13.01
C SER A 167 6.16 -13.19 -13.38
N VAL A 168 6.94 -13.83 -14.25
CA VAL A 168 8.21 -13.30 -14.72
C VAL A 168 8.01 -12.04 -15.54
N ARG A 169 6.99 -12.01 -16.43
CA ARG A 169 6.63 -10.79 -17.17
C ARG A 169 6.33 -9.61 -16.24
N ILE A 170 5.56 -9.85 -15.17
CA ILE A 170 5.31 -8.82 -14.16
C ILE A 170 6.64 -8.33 -13.59
N ARG A 171 7.49 -9.23 -13.09
CA ARG A 171 8.76 -8.87 -12.45
C ARG A 171 9.68 -8.07 -13.38
N ILE A 172 9.85 -8.47 -14.64
CA ILE A 172 10.61 -7.70 -15.64
C ILE A 172 10.08 -6.26 -15.71
N ILE A 173 8.76 -6.08 -15.81
CA ILE A 173 8.13 -4.76 -15.83
C ILE A 173 8.37 -3.97 -14.53
N GLU A 174 8.38 -4.63 -13.36
CA GLU A 174 8.69 -3.95 -12.09
C GLU A 174 10.13 -3.42 -12.09
N PHE A 175 11.09 -4.23 -12.54
CA PHE A 175 12.50 -3.84 -12.61
C PHE A 175 12.71 -2.67 -13.57
N LEU A 176 12.12 -2.75 -14.77
CA LEU A 176 12.15 -1.64 -15.73
C LEU A 176 11.52 -0.38 -15.16
N GLN A 177 10.37 -0.48 -14.49
CA GLN A 177 9.72 0.67 -13.87
C GLN A 177 10.58 1.31 -12.78
N VAL A 178 11.16 0.51 -11.88
CA VAL A 178 12.04 1.02 -10.82
C VAL A 178 13.25 1.70 -11.43
N ASP A 179 13.86 1.10 -12.44
CA ASP A 179 15.01 1.69 -13.12
C ASP A 179 14.67 3.01 -13.81
N MET A 180 13.57 3.06 -14.57
CA MET A 180 13.11 4.28 -15.22
C MET A 180 12.94 5.46 -14.24
N THR A 181 12.49 5.21 -13.00
CA THR A 181 12.29 6.30 -12.02
C THR A 181 13.57 7.05 -11.66
N LYS A 182 14.75 6.45 -11.85
CA LYS A 182 16.06 7.09 -11.64
C LYS A 182 16.28 8.31 -12.55
N TYR A 183 15.61 8.33 -13.70
CA TYR A 183 15.76 9.35 -14.73
C TYR A 183 14.61 10.35 -14.79
N LEU A 184 13.57 10.16 -13.97
CA LEU A 184 12.34 10.96 -14.04
C LEU A 184 12.32 12.14 -13.07
N GLU A 185 13.41 12.42 -12.35
CA GLU A 185 13.50 13.55 -11.40
C GLU A 185 12.35 13.56 -10.36
N GLY A 186 11.91 12.37 -9.92
CA GLY A 186 10.76 12.23 -9.01
C GLY A 186 9.39 12.24 -9.70
N SER A 187 9.34 12.40 -11.02
CA SER A 187 8.12 12.25 -11.80
C SER A 187 7.70 10.79 -11.94
N LEU A 188 6.38 10.56 -11.96
CA LEU A 188 5.76 9.28 -12.32
C LEU A 188 5.11 9.31 -13.72
N TYR A 189 5.48 10.29 -14.55
CA TYR A 189 4.95 10.49 -15.88
C TYR A 189 6.05 10.39 -16.94
N PRO A 190 6.55 9.16 -17.24
CA PRO A 190 7.41 8.98 -18.39
C PRO A 190 6.74 9.46 -19.68
N THR A 191 7.54 10.01 -20.58
CA THR A 191 7.11 10.43 -21.92
C THR A 191 6.91 9.21 -22.82
N SER A 192 6.16 9.39 -23.91
CA SER A 192 5.98 8.33 -24.93
C SER A 192 7.31 7.79 -25.46
N GLN A 193 8.31 8.66 -25.62
CA GLN A 193 9.63 8.27 -26.11
C GLN A 193 10.40 7.43 -25.10
N GLN A 194 10.35 7.80 -23.81
CA GLN A 194 11.01 7.01 -22.76
C GLN A 194 10.46 5.59 -22.69
N TYR A 195 9.15 5.39 -22.87
CA TYR A 195 8.60 4.04 -23.00
C TYR A 195 9.12 3.30 -24.25
N ASN A 196 9.26 4.00 -25.38
CA ASN A 196 9.77 3.40 -26.60
C ASN A 196 11.22 2.95 -26.43
N ASP A 197 12.08 3.79 -25.89
CA ASP A 197 13.51 3.51 -25.74
C ASP A 197 13.75 2.29 -24.85
N VAL A 198 13.00 2.18 -23.74
CA VAL A 198 13.10 1.05 -22.80
C VAL A 198 12.65 -0.26 -23.43
N VAL A 199 11.50 -0.23 -24.12
CA VAL A 199 10.97 -1.43 -24.78
C VAL A 199 11.86 -1.84 -25.95
N ASN A 200 12.37 -0.88 -26.72
CA ASN A 200 13.33 -1.15 -27.79
C ASN A 200 14.61 -1.79 -27.25
N ALA A 201 15.16 -1.27 -26.15
CA ALA A 201 16.34 -1.87 -25.52
C ALA A 201 16.06 -3.31 -25.05
N LEU A 202 14.88 -3.55 -24.46
CA LEU A 202 14.46 -4.89 -24.03
C LEU A 202 14.40 -5.88 -25.21
N LEU A 203 13.74 -5.49 -26.29
CA LEU A 203 13.55 -6.36 -27.46
C LEU A 203 14.82 -6.50 -28.29
N GLN A 204 15.70 -5.50 -28.31
CA GLN A 204 17.02 -5.61 -28.94
C GLN A 204 17.91 -6.59 -28.17
N ALA A 205 17.87 -6.59 -26.84
CA ALA A 205 18.64 -7.53 -26.03
C ALA A 205 18.04 -8.96 -26.03
N HIS A 206 16.72 -9.06 -26.16
CA HIS A 206 15.99 -10.33 -26.09
C HIS A 206 14.94 -10.43 -27.22
N PRO A 207 15.36 -10.71 -28.46
CA PRO A 207 14.46 -10.73 -29.63
C PRO A 207 13.31 -11.74 -29.53
N PHE A 208 13.53 -12.86 -28.82
CA PHE A 208 12.50 -13.89 -28.60
C PHE A 208 11.26 -13.37 -27.85
N LEU A 209 11.35 -12.23 -27.17
CA LEU A 209 10.20 -11.59 -26.51
C LEU A 209 9.23 -10.88 -27.49
N ASP A 210 9.58 -10.84 -28.78
CA ASP A 210 8.79 -10.30 -29.88
C ASP A 210 8.54 -11.34 -30.99
N GLU A 211 8.44 -12.62 -30.62
CA GLU A 211 8.26 -13.74 -31.57
C GLU A 211 7.07 -13.52 -32.52
N ASP A 212 5.96 -13.01 -32.01
CA ASP A 212 4.74 -12.72 -32.77
C ASP A 212 4.73 -11.34 -33.46
N GLY A 213 5.81 -10.55 -33.35
CA GLY A 213 5.91 -9.17 -33.86
C GLY A 213 5.00 -8.14 -33.16
N CYS A 214 4.33 -8.54 -32.08
CA CYS A 214 3.43 -7.69 -31.29
C CYS A 214 3.98 -7.34 -29.88
N GLY A 215 5.13 -7.89 -29.52
CA GLY A 215 5.82 -7.72 -28.25
C GLY A 215 6.00 -6.25 -27.90
N PHE A 216 6.40 -5.40 -28.86
CA PHE A 216 6.59 -3.97 -28.61
C PHE A 216 5.35 -3.32 -27.95
N PHE A 217 4.16 -3.58 -28.49
CA PHE A 217 2.92 -3.00 -27.96
C PHE A 217 2.53 -3.62 -26.62
N LEU A 218 2.75 -4.92 -26.43
CA LEU A 218 2.47 -5.63 -25.19
C LEU A 218 3.33 -5.12 -24.04
N TRP A 219 4.65 -5.08 -24.22
CA TRP A 219 5.60 -4.60 -23.21
C TRP A 219 5.40 -3.12 -22.92
N LYS A 220 5.20 -2.29 -23.95
CA LYS A 220 4.89 -0.86 -23.78
C LYS A 220 3.60 -0.65 -23.00
N ARG A 221 2.55 -1.43 -23.28
CA ARG A 221 1.28 -1.35 -22.55
C ARG A 221 1.45 -1.76 -21.09
N ALA A 222 2.10 -2.89 -20.83
CA ALA A 222 2.33 -3.39 -19.49
C ALA A 222 3.12 -2.38 -18.63
N LEU A 223 4.15 -1.75 -19.22
CA LEU A 223 4.95 -0.72 -18.55
C LEU A 223 4.14 0.55 -18.25
N LYS A 224 3.32 1.01 -19.21
CA LYS A 224 2.38 2.14 -19.00
C LYS A 224 1.37 1.83 -17.90
N ASP A 225 0.80 0.62 -17.90
CA ASP A 225 -0.15 0.19 -16.89
C ASP A 225 0.50 0.11 -15.50
N ARG A 226 1.76 -0.31 -15.40
CA ARG A 226 2.52 -0.29 -14.16
C ARG A 226 2.62 1.12 -13.56
N PHE A 227 3.08 2.11 -14.33
CA PHE A 227 3.12 3.51 -13.87
C PHE A 227 1.73 4.06 -13.53
N LYS A 228 0.70 3.68 -14.28
CA LYS A 228 -0.70 4.02 -13.97
C LYS A 228 -1.13 3.47 -12.60
N TYR A 229 -0.80 2.22 -12.28
CA TYR A 229 -1.15 1.62 -11.00
C TYR A 229 -0.36 2.18 -9.82
N VAL A 230 0.94 2.47 -10.01
CA VAL A 230 1.77 3.14 -8.99
C VAL A 230 1.18 4.50 -8.62
N ARG A 231 0.68 5.27 -9.59
CA ARG A 231 0.05 6.60 -9.35
C ARG A 231 -1.35 6.54 -8.76
N ARG A 232 -2.05 5.40 -8.88
CA ARG A 232 -3.45 5.29 -8.47
C ARG A 232 -3.67 5.62 -6.98
N PRO A 233 -2.92 5.02 -6.03
CA PRO A 233 -3.09 5.30 -4.60
C PRO A 233 -2.40 6.59 -4.13
N ILE A 234 -1.63 7.28 -4.97
CA ILE A 234 -0.87 8.47 -4.56
C ILE A 234 -1.79 9.69 -4.55
N GLU A 235 -1.97 10.28 -3.37
CA GLU A 235 -2.79 11.49 -3.14
C GLU A 235 -1.93 12.72 -2.86
N ASP A 236 -0.70 12.55 -2.34
CA ASP A 236 0.11 13.69 -1.86
C ASP A 236 1.10 14.26 -2.91
N ASP A 237 1.39 13.53 -4.00
CA ASP A 237 2.30 14.02 -5.03
C ASP A 237 1.61 15.10 -5.89
N GLU A 238 2.15 16.32 -5.87
CA GLU A 238 1.52 17.46 -6.56
C GLU A 238 1.37 17.25 -8.08
N GLN A 239 2.34 16.61 -8.72
CA GLN A 239 2.29 16.37 -10.16
C GLN A 239 1.18 15.36 -10.49
N VAL A 240 1.04 14.31 -9.68
CA VAL A 240 -0.06 13.35 -9.77
C VAL A 240 -1.40 14.05 -9.53
N MET A 241 -1.50 14.92 -8.52
CA MET A 241 -2.73 15.67 -8.23
C MET A 241 -3.15 16.59 -9.37
N ARG A 242 -2.23 17.39 -9.93
CA ARG A 242 -2.51 18.25 -11.10
C ARG A 242 -3.03 17.44 -12.29
N ASN A 243 -2.40 16.29 -12.56
CA ASN A 243 -2.79 15.44 -13.67
C ASN A 243 -4.10 14.67 -13.41
N LYS A 244 -4.37 14.25 -12.18
CA LYS A 244 -5.68 13.70 -11.78
C LYS A 244 -6.78 14.74 -11.93
N CYS A 245 -6.56 15.98 -11.53
CA CYS A 245 -7.51 17.08 -11.73
C CYS A 245 -7.78 17.37 -13.21
N LYS A 246 -6.76 17.24 -14.08
CA LYS A 246 -6.86 17.54 -15.52
C LYS A 246 -7.50 16.40 -16.33
N PHE A 247 -7.14 15.15 -16.05
CA PHE A 247 -7.48 14.00 -16.90
C PHE A 247 -8.27 12.90 -16.18
N GLY A 248 -8.37 12.96 -14.85
CA GLY A 248 -9.14 12.01 -14.06
C GLY A 248 -10.63 12.14 -14.35
N HIS A 249 -11.31 11.01 -14.47
CA HIS A 249 -12.77 11.01 -14.54
C HIS A 249 -13.29 11.45 -13.17
N ARG A 250 -14.00 12.59 -13.13
CA ARG A 250 -14.67 13.09 -11.93
C ARG A 250 -15.79 12.13 -11.53
N ARG A 251 -15.47 11.03 -10.85
CA ARG A 251 -16.48 10.27 -10.12
C ARG A 251 -16.84 11.07 -8.87
N GLY A 252 -17.95 11.80 -8.94
CA GLY A 252 -18.67 12.31 -7.77
C GLY A 252 -18.15 13.60 -7.11
N GLN A 253 -17.17 14.31 -7.68
CA GLN A 253 -16.74 15.60 -7.13
C GLN A 253 -17.29 16.76 -7.98
N THR A 254 -18.43 17.29 -7.55
CA THR A 254 -18.83 18.67 -7.88
C THR A 254 -17.71 19.57 -7.41
N ARG A 255 -17.19 20.41 -8.30
CA ARG A 255 -16.14 21.39 -8.03
C ARG A 255 -16.57 22.26 -6.86
N LYS A 256 -16.13 21.97 -5.63
CA LYS A 256 -16.27 22.92 -4.53
C LYS A 256 -15.54 24.18 -4.96
N SER A 257 -16.29 25.24 -5.16
CA SER A 257 -15.74 26.52 -5.57
C SER A 257 -14.95 27.11 -4.39
N LEU A 258 -14.03 28.04 -4.65
CA LEU A 258 -13.33 28.76 -3.57
C LEU A 258 -14.32 29.50 -2.64
N ALA A 259 -15.56 29.72 -3.09
CA ALA A 259 -16.65 30.25 -2.28
C ALA A 259 -17.21 29.22 -1.27
N ASP A 260 -17.13 27.92 -1.53
CA ASP A 260 -17.57 26.88 -0.58
C ASP A 260 -16.62 26.76 0.62
N ILE A 261 -15.33 27.05 0.43
CA ILE A 261 -14.34 27.05 1.53
C ILE A 261 -14.63 28.18 2.52
N ARG A 262 -15.08 29.35 2.05
CA ARG A 262 -15.40 30.48 2.93
C ARG A 262 -16.70 30.30 3.72
N LEU A 263 -17.66 29.54 3.20
CA LEU A 263 -18.95 29.33 3.88
C LEU A 263 -18.87 28.35 5.06
N ASP A 264 -17.95 27.38 5.01
CA ASP A 264 -17.74 26.42 6.12
C ASP A 264 -17.02 27.06 7.32
N GLU A 265 -16.19 28.09 7.13
CA GLU A 265 -15.56 28.83 8.24
C GLU A 265 -16.54 29.77 8.98
N ILE A 266 -17.56 30.30 8.30
CA ILE A 266 -18.47 31.31 8.88
C ILE A 266 -19.56 30.69 9.79
N LYS A 267 -19.77 29.37 9.75
CA LYS A 267 -20.84 28.71 10.53
C LYS A 267 -20.49 28.33 11.98
N ILE A 268 -19.28 28.62 12.48
CA ILE A 268 -18.84 28.15 13.81
C ILE A 268 -19.06 29.14 14.97
N VAL A 269 -19.54 30.37 14.75
CA VAL A 269 -19.73 31.32 15.88
C VAL A 269 -21.11 31.94 15.90
N GLN A 270 -22.09 31.18 16.41
CA GLN A 270 -23.28 31.78 17.03
C GLN A 270 -23.86 30.85 18.10
N ILE A 271 -23.11 30.68 19.21
CA ILE A 271 -23.69 30.21 20.46
C ILE A 271 -24.35 31.41 21.13
N LYS A 272 -25.67 31.37 21.18
CA LYS A 272 -26.57 32.33 21.81
C LYS A 272 -26.38 32.24 23.34
N LEU A 273 -25.77 33.24 23.96
CA LEU A 273 -25.83 33.43 25.40
C LEU A 273 -27.25 33.88 25.77
N SER A 274 -27.92 33.10 26.60
CA SER A 274 -29.20 33.44 27.20
C SER A 274 -28.92 33.90 28.63
N VAL A 275 -29.31 35.12 28.98
CA VAL A 275 -29.47 35.61 30.36
C VAL A 275 -30.92 36.04 30.50
#